data_AF-A0A2N9NEZ4-F1
#
_entry.id   AF-A0A2N9NEZ4-F1
#
_cell.length_a   1.000
_cell.length_b   1.000
_cell.length_c   1.000
_cell.angle_alpha   90.00
_cell.angle_beta   90.00
_cell.angle_gamma   90.00
#
_symmetry.space_group_name_H-M   'P 1'
#
loop_
_entity.id
_entity.type
_entity.pdbx_description
1 polymer ?
#
loop_
_entity_poly.entity_id
_entity_poly.type
_entity_poly.pdbx_seq_one_letter_code
_entity_poly.pdbx_strand_id
1 'polypeptide(L)'
;MKAVRRHSWLGGREPYWLVGALLILCFGLAARLGLWFAQWQGNRLQSANLMGVLLGDSRRMFANHFFAKADAYFHSGFYPTVFDNREAFQTPHMAEDAGAMGGHNQGDEEGFLGAPRDWIDKFSRKFFPSVHTHLDEGGPSGLADKGGDLGGSSEVREILPWLRLSAALDPDRVETYTVTAFWLRKRMGKVEEAEQFLREGLRANPNSYELLYELGRVYAENKNDPDRARNLWEAALRRWQKQESAKPEPDKFSFVEITSHLAKIEEQQRNYSQALEYMEMWKARSPSPAAVQKQIEALQEKLRAPEAASPGKGSGSS
;
A
#
# COMPACT_ATOMS: atom_id res chain seq x y z
N MET A 1 -78.66 1.44 -15.49
CA MET A 1 -77.78 2.45 -16.13
C MET A 1 -76.42 2.39 -15.45
N LYS A 2 -75.38 1.84 -16.11
CA LYS A 2 -74.00 1.78 -15.58
C LYS A 2 -73.22 2.99 -16.10
N ALA A 3 -72.75 3.84 -15.21
CA ALA A 3 -71.89 4.98 -15.55
C ALA A 3 -70.45 4.50 -15.79
N VAL A 4 -69.97 4.66 -17.02
CA VAL A 4 -68.59 4.37 -17.42
C VAL A 4 -67.70 5.54 -16.96
N ARG A 5 -66.83 5.30 -15.96
CA ARG A 5 -65.74 6.23 -15.63
C ARG A 5 -64.65 6.11 -16.69
N ARG A 6 -64.43 7.19 -17.44
CA ARG A 6 -63.27 7.33 -18.32
C ARG A 6 -62.04 7.62 -17.45
N HIS A 7 -61.09 6.69 -17.40
CA HIS A 7 -59.75 6.97 -16.90
C HIS A 7 -59.01 7.84 -17.92
N SER A 8 -58.75 9.10 -17.59
CA SER A 8 -57.78 9.92 -18.31
C SER A 8 -56.36 9.48 -17.95
N TRP A 9 -55.69 8.81 -18.88
CA TRP A 9 -54.25 8.64 -18.87
C TRP A 9 -53.60 10.02 -19.07
N LEU A 10 -53.22 10.67 -17.97
CA LEU A 10 -52.28 11.80 -18.01
C LEU A 10 -50.89 11.19 -18.23
N GLY A 11 -50.37 11.34 -19.47
CA GLY A 11 -49.06 10.88 -19.87
C GLY A 11 -47.97 11.53 -19.02
N GLY A 12 -47.20 10.71 -18.30
CA GLY A 12 -45.94 11.10 -17.70
C GLY A 12 -44.98 11.54 -18.79
N ARG A 13 -44.64 12.82 -18.82
CA ARG A 13 -43.49 13.31 -19.61
C ARG A 13 -42.24 12.77 -18.95
N GLU A 14 -41.69 11.70 -19.52
CA GLU A 14 -40.41 11.14 -19.11
C GLU A 14 -39.32 12.23 -19.11
N PRO A 15 -38.46 12.31 -18.08
CA PRO A 15 -37.53 13.41 -17.84
C PRO A 15 -36.30 13.40 -18.76
N TYR A 16 -36.37 12.76 -19.93
CA TYR A 16 -35.25 12.63 -20.88
C TYR A 16 -34.72 13.99 -21.37
N TRP A 17 -35.56 15.03 -21.37
CA TRP A 17 -35.14 16.39 -21.71
C TRP A 17 -34.21 17.01 -20.65
N LEU A 18 -34.39 16.68 -19.36
CA LEU A 18 -33.48 17.10 -18.29
C LEU A 18 -32.13 16.40 -18.41
N VAL A 19 -32.15 15.09 -18.69
CA VAL A 19 -30.92 14.31 -18.92
C VAL A 19 -30.18 14.82 -20.16
N GLY A 20 -30.90 15.08 -21.27
CA GLY A 20 -30.34 15.66 -22.48
C GLY A 20 -29.75 17.05 -22.25
N ALA A 21 -30.46 17.91 -21.52
CA ALA A 21 -29.96 19.25 -21.17
C ALA A 21 -28.71 19.18 -20.28
N LEU A 22 -28.69 18.26 -19.31
CA LEU A 22 -27.52 18.04 -18.45
C LEU A 22 -26.31 17.54 -19.26
N LEU A 23 -26.50 16.61 -20.19
CA LEU A 23 -25.43 16.10 -21.05
C LEU A 23 -24.86 17.20 -21.97
N ILE A 24 -25.73 18.02 -22.57
CA ILE A 24 -25.31 19.16 -23.40
C ILE A 24 -24.55 20.18 -22.55
N LEU A 25 -25.02 20.44 -21.33
CA LEU A 25 -24.36 21.36 -20.39
C LEU A 25 -22.98 20.81 -19.98
N CYS A 26 -22.89 19.54 -19.58
CA CYS A 26 -21.62 18.90 -19.25
C CYS A 26 -20.64 18.88 -20.42
N PHE A 27 -21.11 18.54 -21.64
CA PHE A 27 -20.29 18.55 -22.84
C PHE A 27 -19.81 19.97 -23.20
N GLY A 28 -20.71 20.95 -23.15
CA GLY A 28 -20.38 22.35 -23.39
C GLY A 28 -19.37 22.91 -22.37
N LEU A 29 -19.54 22.54 -21.10
CA LEU A 29 -18.60 22.90 -20.04
C LEU A 29 -17.23 22.25 -20.28
N ALA A 30 -17.20 20.95 -20.62
CA ALA A 30 -15.98 20.21 -20.89
C ALA A 30 -15.23 20.76 -22.11
N ALA A 31 -15.92 21.06 -23.21
CA ALA A 31 -15.33 21.65 -24.40
C ALA A 31 -14.76 23.05 -24.13
N ARG A 32 -15.48 23.87 -23.37
CA ARG A 32 -15.05 25.22 -23.00
C ARG A 32 -13.85 25.19 -22.05
N LEU A 33 -13.88 24.33 -21.04
CA LEU A 33 -12.76 24.14 -20.10
C LEU A 33 -11.53 23.57 -20.81
N GLY A 34 -11.70 22.63 -21.74
CA GLY A 34 -10.62 22.06 -22.54
C GLY A 34 -9.91 23.11 -23.40
N LEU A 35 -10.68 23.98 -24.08
CA LEU A 35 -10.13 25.08 -24.88
C LEU A 35 -9.46 26.15 -24.02
N TRP A 36 -10.08 26.55 -22.92
CA TRP A 36 -9.49 27.50 -21.97
C TRP A 36 -8.19 26.96 -21.38
N PHE A 37 -8.15 25.69 -21.01
CA PHE A 37 -6.96 25.01 -20.48
C PHE A 37 -5.84 24.92 -21.51
N ALA A 38 -6.15 24.62 -22.78
CA ALA A 38 -5.18 24.60 -23.86
C ALA A 38 -4.49 25.97 -24.05
N GLN A 39 -5.22 27.06 -23.83
CA GLN A 39 -4.75 28.44 -23.93
C GLN A 39 -4.13 28.98 -22.62
N TRP A 40 -4.31 28.30 -21.50
CA TRP A 40 -3.81 28.75 -20.20
C TRP A 40 -2.30 28.51 -20.07
N GLN A 41 -1.56 29.62 -19.90
CA GLN A 41 -0.10 29.67 -19.66
C GLN A 41 0.25 29.67 -18.15
N GLY A 42 -0.59 29.09 -17.28
CA GLY A 42 -0.29 28.96 -15.85
C GLY A 42 0.96 28.12 -15.58
N ASN A 43 1.39 28.04 -14.30
CA ASN A 43 2.61 27.37 -13.81
C ASN A 43 2.66 25.85 -14.14
N ARG A 44 2.81 25.49 -15.42
CA ARG A 44 3.04 24.11 -15.91
C ARG A 44 4.31 23.49 -15.33
N LEU A 45 5.20 24.33 -14.77
CA LEU A 45 6.42 23.92 -14.07
C LEU A 45 6.17 23.36 -12.65
N GLN A 46 4.99 23.57 -12.05
CA GLN A 46 4.68 23.11 -10.69
C GLN A 46 3.55 22.07 -10.59
N SER A 47 2.62 21.99 -11.55
CA SER A 47 1.55 20.98 -11.54
C SER A 47 1.49 20.23 -12.88
N ALA A 48 2.20 19.09 -12.95
CA ALA A 48 2.33 18.31 -14.19
C ALA A 48 1.06 17.54 -14.62
N ASN A 49 0.05 17.41 -13.75
CA ASN A 49 -1.12 16.56 -14.01
C ASN A 49 -2.43 17.35 -14.12
N LEU A 50 -3.25 17.02 -15.13
CA LEU A 50 -4.59 17.59 -15.39
C LEU A 50 -5.47 17.61 -14.13
N MET A 51 -5.43 16.54 -13.34
CA MET A 51 -6.17 16.44 -12.09
C MET A 51 -5.70 17.46 -11.06
N GLY A 52 -4.41 17.79 -11.01
CA GLY A 52 -3.88 18.84 -10.13
C GLY A 52 -4.40 20.22 -10.48
N VAL A 53 -4.60 20.51 -11.78
CA VAL A 53 -5.18 21.80 -12.21
C VAL A 53 -6.68 21.85 -11.95
N LEU A 54 -7.41 20.77 -12.22
CA LEU A 54 -8.86 20.74 -12.08
C LEU A 54 -9.33 20.68 -10.62
N LEU A 55 -8.65 19.88 -9.79
CA LEU A 55 -9.07 19.60 -8.41
C LEU A 55 -8.26 20.38 -7.37
N GLY A 56 -7.11 20.93 -7.74
CA GLY A 56 -6.18 21.53 -6.76
C GLY A 56 -5.81 20.54 -5.66
N ASP A 57 -5.70 21.02 -4.43
CA ASP A 57 -5.36 20.18 -3.27
C ASP A 57 -6.47 19.18 -2.88
N SER A 58 -7.72 19.38 -3.34
CA SER A 58 -8.80 18.43 -3.08
C SER A 58 -8.52 17.04 -3.67
N ARG A 59 -7.63 16.94 -4.66
CA ARG A 59 -7.13 15.66 -5.22
C ARG A 59 -6.65 14.70 -4.14
N ARG A 60 -6.02 15.22 -3.07
CA ARG A 60 -5.47 14.41 -1.98
C ARG A 60 -6.57 13.75 -1.14
N MET A 61 -7.70 14.41 -0.97
CA MET A 61 -8.86 13.81 -0.30
C MET A 61 -9.42 12.66 -1.12
N PHE A 62 -9.51 12.81 -2.44
CA PHE A 62 -9.94 11.72 -3.32
C PHE A 62 -8.92 10.58 -3.35
N ALA A 63 -7.62 10.89 -3.38
CA ALA A 63 -6.57 9.87 -3.29
C ALA A 63 -6.72 9.03 -2.01
N ASN A 64 -6.87 9.70 -0.86
CA ASN A 64 -7.10 9.03 0.42
C ASN A 64 -8.38 8.19 0.41
N HIS A 65 -9.45 8.68 -0.21
CA HIS A 65 -10.69 7.91 -0.35
C HIS A 65 -10.48 6.63 -1.17
N PHE A 66 -9.77 6.70 -2.30
CA PHE A 66 -9.50 5.52 -3.11
C PHE A 66 -8.53 4.55 -2.42
N PHE A 67 -7.56 5.06 -1.68
CA PHE A 67 -6.70 4.21 -0.85
C PHE A 67 -7.50 3.47 0.24
N ALA A 68 -8.35 4.16 0.99
CA ALA A 68 -9.22 3.53 1.98
C ALA A 68 -10.22 2.55 1.34
N LYS A 69 -10.67 2.84 0.11
CA LYS A 69 -11.53 1.93 -0.65
C LYS A 69 -10.79 0.65 -1.06
N ALA A 70 -9.51 0.74 -1.39
CA ALA A 70 -8.68 -0.44 -1.63
C ALA A 70 -8.65 -1.33 -0.38
N ASP A 71 -8.43 -0.73 0.79
CA ASP A 71 -8.42 -1.43 2.10
C ASP A 71 -9.76 -2.09 2.40
N ALA A 72 -10.87 -1.36 2.22
CA ALA A 72 -12.21 -1.91 2.38
C ALA A 72 -12.51 -3.06 1.40
N TYR A 73 -12.06 -2.97 0.16
CA TYR A 73 -12.20 -4.06 -0.82
C TYR A 73 -11.40 -5.28 -0.40
N PHE A 74 -10.16 -5.08 0.06
CA PHE A 74 -9.33 -6.15 0.59
C PHE A 74 -10.01 -6.92 1.73
N HIS A 75 -10.79 -6.20 2.56
CA HIS A 75 -11.59 -6.75 3.65
C HIS A 75 -13.01 -7.19 3.24
N SER A 76 -13.22 -7.49 1.96
CA SER A 76 -14.51 -7.92 1.40
C SER A 76 -15.70 -6.99 1.70
N GLY A 77 -15.42 -5.72 1.98
CA GLY A 77 -16.39 -4.69 2.32
C GLY A 77 -16.74 -4.58 3.82
N PHE A 78 -16.18 -5.43 4.68
CA PHE A 78 -16.34 -5.31 6.14
C PHE A 78 -15.37 -4.25 6.69
N TYR A 79 -15.77 -2.98 6.57
CA TYR A 79 -14.90 -1.85 6.92
C TYR A 79 -15.74 -0.64 7.39
N PRO A 80 -15.27 0.15 8.37
CA PRO A 80 -16.03 1.30 8.88
C PRO A 80 -16.19 2.42 7.85
N THR A 81 -17.42 2.89 7.68
CA THR A 81 -17.73 4.07 6.87
C THR A 81 -17.40 5.36 7.63
N VAL A 82 -17.54 6.51 6.96
CA VAL A 82 -17.33 7.84 7.59
C VAL A 82 -18.34 8.13 8.70
N PHE A 83 -19.39 7.32 8.82
CA PHE A 83 -20.41 7.44 9.84
C PHE A 83 -20.20 6.50 11.01
N ASP A 84 -19.24 5.58 10.97
CA ASP A 84 -19.05 4.54 11.99
C ASP A 84 -17.95 4.88 13.00
N ASN A 85 -17.88 4.13 14.11
CA ASN A 85 -16.78 4.31 15.06
C ASN A 85 -15.47 3.81 14.43
N ARG A 86 -14.46 4.66 14.39
CA ARG A 86 -13.13 4.37 13.81
C ARG A 86 -12.01 4.39 14.85
N GLU A 87 -12.33 4.45 16.14
CA GLU A 87 -11.32 4.49 17.21
C GLU A 87 -10.33 3.31 17.15
N ALA A 88 -10.82 2.14 16.75
CA ALA A 88 -10.00 0.95 16.56
C ALA A 88 -9.13 0.98 15.29
N PHE A 89 -9.47 1.83 14.31
CA PHE A 89 -8.87 1.89 12.98
C PHE A 89 -7.95 3.12 12.85
N GLN A 90 -6.71 2.99 13.32
CA GLN A 90 -5.69 4.02 13.31
C GLN A 90 -4.71 3.88 12.13
N THR A 91 -4.48 2.65 11.68
CA THR A 91 -3.56 2.32 10.58
C THR A 91 -4.31 1.53 9.51
N PRO A 92 -4.18 1.89 8.21
CA PRO A 92 -4.76 1.08 7.15
C PRO A 92 -4.21 -0.34 7.17
N HIS A 93 -5.09 -1.35 7.23
CA HIS A 93 -4.69 -2.75 7.40
C HIS A 93 -3.84 -3.24 6.24
N MET A 94 -4.21 -2.92 5.00
CA MET A 94 -3.38 -3.21 3.83
C MET A 94 -1.96 -2.63 3.90
N ALA A 95 -1.75 -1.51 4.63
CA ALA A 95 -0.43 -0.92 4.81
C ALA A 95 0.36 -1.62 5.93
N GLU A 96 -0.32 -2.01 6.99
CA GLU A 96 0.23 -2.83 8.07
C GLU A 96 0.63 -4.23 7.55
N ASP A 97 -0.25 -4.90 6.82
CA ASP A 97 -0.02 -6.22 6.22
C ASP A 97 1.12 -6.22 5.18
N ALA A 98 1.29 -5.09 4.49
CA ALA A 98 2.40 -4.90 3.56
C ALA A 98 3.75 -4.67 4.27
N GLY A 99 3.73 -4.40 5.58
CA GLY A 99 4.88 -3.93 6.35
C GLY A 99 5.29 -2.50 5.98
N ALA A 100 4.40 -1.73 5.35
CA ALA A 100 4.67 -0.33 5.00
C ALA A 100 4.56 0.60 6.22
N MET A 101 3.82 0.19 7.25
CA MET A 101 3.64 0.91 8.51
C MET A 101 3.59 -0.06 9.69
N GLY A 102 4.01 0.40 10.86
CA GLY A 102 3.76 -0.33 12.11
C GLY A 102 2.29 -0.23 12.51
N GLY A 103 1.73 -1.32 13.04
CA GLY A 103 0.34 -1.37 13.49
C GLY A 103 0.08 -0.52 14.72
N HIS A 104 -0.95 0.32 14.64
CA HIS A 104 -1.46 1.11 15.79
C HIS A 104 -2.94 0.85 16.08
N ASN A 105 -3.57 -0.03 15.31
CA ASN A 105 -4.94 -0.46 15.51
C ASN A 105 -5.12 -1.10 16.90
N GLN A 106 -6.11 -0.61 17.65
CA GLN A 106 -6.33 -0.99 19.05
C GLN A 106 -7.82 -0.95 19.38
N GLY A 107 -8.39 -2.08 19.77
CA GLY A 107 -9.79 -2.17 20.20
C GLY A 107 -10.55 -3.27 19.45
N ASP A 108 -11.88 -3.17 19.48
CA ASP A 108 -12.77 -4.09 18.77
C ASP A 108 -13.04 -3.59 17.35
N GLU A 109 -12.35 -4.20 16.39
CA GLU A 109 -12.47 -3.91 14.94
C GLU A 109 -13.71 -4.56 14.31
N GLU A 110 -14.40 -5.46 15.01
CA GLU A 110 -15.66 -6.06 14.53
C GLU A 110 -16.89 -5.29 15.07
N GLY A 111 -16.71 -4.59 16.19
CA GLY A 111 -17.75 -3.84 16.89
C GLY A 111 -18.05 -2.43 16.37
N PHE A 112 -17.46 -1.98 15.25
CA PHE A 112 -17.54 -0.58 14.81
C PHE A 112 -18.96 -0.06 14.53
N LEU A 113 -19.91 -0.96 14.22
CA LEU A 113 -21.31 -0.61 13.94
C LEU A 113 -22.12 -0.24 15.20
N GLY A 114 -21.73 -0.73 16.39
CA GLY A 114 -22.46 -0.50 17.64
C GLY A 114 -23.97 -0.84 17.58
N ALA A 115 -24.79 -0.19 18.40
CA ALA A 115 -26.26 -0.34 18.35
C ALA A 115 -26.87 0.42 17.15
N PRO A 116 -27.94 -0.10 16.51
CA PRO A 116 -28.62 0.61 15.42
C PRO A 116 -29.14 1.98 15.88
N ARG A 117 -28.85 3.01 15.11
CA ARG A 117 -29.25 4.40 15.41
C ARG A 117 -30.75 4.61 15.26
N ASP A 118 -31.32 4.01 14.22
CA ASP A 118 -32.74 4.10 13.89
C ASP A 118 -33.21 2.85 13.10
N TRP A 119 -34.46 2.88 12.64
CA TRP A 119 -35.06 1.77 11.91
C TRP A 119 -34.49 1.59 10.49
N ILE A 120 -34.01 2.67 9.84
CA ILE A 120 -33.40 2.63 8.52
C ILE A 120 -32.02 1.99 8.64
N ASP A 121 -31.23 2.41 9.63
CA ASP A 121 -29.93 1.82 9.96
C ASP A 121 -30.09 0.33 10.27
N LYS A 122 -31.03 -0.03 11.17
CA LYS A 122 -31.35 -1.42 11.50
C LYS A 122 -31.77 -2.25 10.28
N PHE A 123 -32.51 -1.65 9.33
CA PHE A 123 -32.88 -2.31 8.08
C PHE A 123 -31.69 -2.46 7.14
N SER A 124 -30.88 -1.40 6.96
CA SER A 124 -29.72 -1.37 6.06
C SER A 124 -28.65 -2.38 6.46
N ARG A 125 -28.44 -2.59 7.77
CA ARG A 125 -27.50 -3.58 8.32
C ARG A 125 -27.82 -5.01 7.92
N LYS A 126 -29.03 -5.31 7.45
CA LYS A 126 -29.36 -6.63 6.88
C LYS A 126 -28.70 -6.88 5.51
N PHE A 127 -28.23 -5.83 4.85
CA PHE A 127 -27.55 -5.88 3.55
C PHE A 127 -26.07 -5.52 3.68
N PHE A 128 -25.58 -5.30 4.89
CA PHE A 128 -24.18 -4.99 5.17
C PHE A 128 -23.38 -6.30 5.28
N PRO A 129 -22.15 -6.39 4.73
CA PRO A 129 -21.28 -7.54 4.97
C PRO A 129 -21.14 -7.77 6.48
N SER A 130 -21.41 -8.98 6.96
CA SER A 130 -21.36 -9.28 8.40
C SER A 130 -20.18 -10.17 8.79
N VAL A 131 -19.26 -10.41 7.85
CA VAL A 131 -18.11 -11.29 8.04
C VAL A 131 -16.87 -10.55 7.57
N HIS A 132 -15.86 -10.52 8.43
CA HIS A 132 -14.54 -10.05 8.10
C HIS A 132 -13.81 -11.17 7.35
N THR A 133 -13.66 -11.04 6.03
CA THR A 133 -12.85 -11.96 5.21
C THR A 133 -11.91 -11.18 4.29
N HIS A 134 -10.73 -11.74 4.05
CA HIS A 134 -9.73 -11.11 3.18
C HIS A 134 -9.77 -11.68 1.76
N LEU A 135 -9.45 -10.85 0.76
CA LEU A 135 -9.45 -11.30 -0.64
C LEU A 135 -8.39 -12.38 -0.91
N ASP A 136 -7.28 -12.41 -0.17
CA ASP A 136 -6.27 -13.47 -0.26
C ASP A 136 -6.61 -14.73 0.57
N GLU A 137 -7.72 -14.70 1.31
CA GLU A 137 -8.28 -15.82 2.08
C GLU A 137 -9.62 -16.33 1.52
N GLY A 138 -9.91 -16.03 0.24
CA GLY A 138 -11.10 -16.53 -0.47
C GLY A 138 -12.23 -15.51 -0.57
N GLY A 139 -11.96 -14.25 -0.19
CA GLY A 139 -12.87 -13.12 -0.36
C GLY A 139 -14.22 -13.32 0.32
N PRO A 140 -15.33 -12.80 -0.25
CA PRO A 140 -16.67 -12.92 0.34
C PRO A 140 -17.16 -14.36 0.51
N SER A 141 -16.53 -15.32 -0.18
CA SER A 141 -16.90 -16.73 -0.11
C SER A 141 -16.23 -17.48 1.05
N GLY A 142 -15.11 -16.97 1.57
CA GLY A 142 -14.29 -17.65 2.59
C GLY A 142 -13.72 -19.00 2.16
N LEU A 143 -13.85 -19.36 0.88
CA LEU A 143 -13.42 -20.62 0.29
C LEU A 143 -12.09 -20.40 -0.44
N ALA A 144 -11.03 -20.01 0.28
CA ALA A 144 -9.69 -20.04 -0.31
C ALA A 144 -9.27 -21.48 -0.56
N ASP A 145 -8.78 -21.76 -1.76
CA ASP A 145 -8.08 -22.99 -2.07
C ASP A 145 -6.78 -22.98 -1.25
N LYS A 146 -6.70 -23.81 -0.19
CA LYS A 146 -5.55 -23.88 0.73
C LYS A 146 -4.27 -24.43 0.07
N GLY A 147 -4.31 -24.71 -1.23
CA GLY A 147 -3.23 -25.27 -2.03
C GLY A 147 -2.49 -24.22 -2.87
N GLY A 148 -1.51 -23.57 -2.24
CA GLY A 148 -0.28 -23.04 -2.87
C GLY A 148 -0.27 -22.67 -4.35
N ASP A 149 -0.85 -21.51 -4.70
CA ASP A 149 -0.32 -20.51 -5.64
C ASP A 149 -1.34 -19.36 -5.72
N LEU A 150 -1.20 -18.36 -4.84
CA LEU A 150 -2.10 -17.20 -4.81
C LEU A 150 -1.95 -16.28 -6.04
N GLY A 151 -1.03 -16.60 -6.97
CA GLY A 151 -0.91 -15.92 -8.27
C GLY A 151 -2.20 -15.91 -9.10
N GLY A 152 -3.15 -16.78 -8.74
CA GLY A 152 -4.48 -16.89 -9.31
C GLY A 152 -5.65 -16.29 -8.51
N SER A 153 -5.47 -15.69 -7.32
CA SER A 153 -6.58 -14.99 -6.63
C SER A 153 -6.99 -13.79 -7.48
N SER A 154 -8.05 -13.98 -8.27
CA SER A 154 -8.60 -12.96 -9.16
C SER A 154 -9.10 -11.75 -8.36
N GLU A 155 -9.45 -12.02 -7.12
CA GLU A 155 -10.07 -11.14 -6.14
C GLU A 155 -9.07 -10.10 -5.66
N VAL A 156 -7.84 -10.48 -5.26
CA VAL A 156 -6.82 -9.53 -4.80
C VAL A 156 -6.42 -8.55 -5.91
N ARG A 157 -6.70 -8.82 -7.19
CA ARG A 157 -6.45 -7.83 -8.26
C ARG A 157 -7.43 -6.65 -8.21
N GLU A 158 -8.56 -6.79 -7.52
CA GLU A 158 -9.61 -5.76 -7.42
C GLU A 158 -9.16 -4.50 -6.66
N ILE A 159 -8.12 -4.58 -5.83
CA ILE A 159 -7.55 -3.40 -5.17
C ILE A 159 -6.72 -2.52 -6.12
N LEU A 160 -6.18 -3.07 -7.21
CA LEU A 160 -5.22 -2.36 -8.06
C LEU A 160 -5.79 -1.11 -8.76
N PRO A 161 -7.03 -1.13 -9.32
CA PRO A 161 -7.61 0.06 -9.90
C PRO A 161 -7.74 1.20 -8.87
N TRP A 162 -8.13 0.87 -7.63
CA TRP A 162 -8.23 1.84 -6.55
C TRP A 162 -6.87 2.46 -6.19
N LEU A 163 -5.85 1.62 -6.05
CA LEU A 163 -4.49 2.07 -5.75
C LEU A 163 -3.87 2.90 -6.88
N ARG A 164 -4.10 2.52 -8.15
CA ARG A 164 -3.66 3.33 -9.30
C ARG A 164 -4.33 4.70 -9.33
N LEU A 165 -5.62 4.75 -9.00
CA LEU A 165 -6.36 6.01 -8.95
C LEU A 165 -5.85 6.89 -7.79
N SER A 166 -5.55 6.28 -6.63
CA SER A 166 -4.88 6.95 -5.52
C SER A 166 -3.55 7.57 -5.95
N ALA A 167 -2.67 6.80 -6.59
CA ALA A 167 -1.35 7.29 -7.04
C ALA A 167 -1.45 8.39 -8.10
N ALA A 168 -2.44 8.30 -9.02
CA ALA A 168 -2.65 9.32 -10.04
C ALA A 168 -3.12 10.66 -9.44
N LEU A 169 -3.92 10.59 -8.38
CA LEU A 169 -4.47 11.76 -7.69
C LEU A 169 -3.50 12.34 -6.66
N ASP A 170 -2.70 11.49 -6.00
CA ASP A 170 -1.64 11.91 -5.11
C ASP A 170 -0.32 11.16 -5.32
N PRO A 171 0.51 11.60 -6.28
CA PRO A 171 1.83 11.02 -6.51
C PRO A 171 2.79 11.19 -5.32
N ASP A 172 2.49 12.10 -4.38
CA ASP A 172 3.33 12.36 -3.21
C ASP A 172 3.06 11.34 -2.08
N ARG A 173 1.98 10.54 -2.19
CA ARG A 173 1.57 9.54 -1.20
C ARG A 173 2.40 8.26 -1.35
N VAL A 174 3.56 8.25 -0.72
CA VAL A 174 4.54 7.15 -0.69
C VAL A 174 3.90 5.79 -0.40
N GLU A 175 2.94 5.75 0.54
CA GLU A 175 2.25 4.53 0.98
C GLU A 175 1.52 3.83 -0.17
N THR A 176 0.98 4.59 -1.13
CA THR A 176 0.30 3.99 -2.27
C THR A 176 1.26 3.10 -3.06
N TYR A 177 2.51 3.53 -3.22
CA TYR A 177 3.51 2.80 -3.99
C TYR A 177 4.05 1.59 -3.23
N THR A 178 4.38 1.75 -1.94
CA THR A 178 4.91 0.65 -1.12
C THR A 178 3.89 -0.49 -0.97
N VAL A 179 2.63 -0.14 -0.66
CA VAL A 179 1.55 -1.12 -0.54
C VAL A 179 1.29 -1.82 -1.86
N THR A 180 1.11 -1.07 -2.96
CA THR A 180 0.86 -1.68 -4.28
C THR A 180 1.98 -2.63 -4.69
N ALA A 181 3.24 -2.25 -4.45
CA ALA A 181 4.39 -3.07 -4.80
C ALA A 181 4.43 -4.38 -3.99
N PHE A 182 4.09 -4.34 -2.70
CA PHE A 182 3.94 -5.54 -1.88
C PHE A 182 2.92 -6.50 -2.47
N TRP A 183 1.71 -6.03 -2.76
CA TRP A 183 0.63 -6.88 -3.29
C TRP A 183 0.96 -7.47 -4.66
N LEU A 184 1.52 -6.64 -5.57
CA LEU A 184 1.99 -7.09 -6.88
C LEU A 184 3.03 -8.22 -6.73
N ARG A 185 3.95 -8.11 -5.78
CA ARG A 185 5.09 -9.02 -5.60
C ARG A 185 4.75 -10.28 -4.82
N LYS A 186 3.98 -10.16 -3.73
CA LYS A 186 3.71 -11.25 -2.77
C LYS A 186 2.47 -12.05 -3.07
N ARG A 187 1.48 -11.46 -3.72
CA ARG A 187 0.22 -12.15 -4.04
C ARG A 187 0.02 -12.38 -5.53
N MET A 188 0.50 -11.47 -6.38
CA MET A 188 0.23 -11.55 -7.82
C MET A 188 1.40 -12.06 -8.66
N GLY A 189 2.59 -12.24 -8.06
CA GLY A 189 3.80 -12.67 -8.78
C GLY A 189 4.33 -11.66 -9.83
N LYS A 190 3.81 -10.43 -9.84
CA LYS A 190 4.11 -9.37 -10.82
C LYS A 190 5.28 -8.51 -10.38
N VAL A 191 6.46 -9.12 -10.28
CA VAL A 191 7.68 -8.49 -9.75
C VAL A 191 8.12 -7.28 -10.60
N GLU A 192 8.05 -7.38 -11.92
CA GLU A 192 8.44 -6.32 -12.84
C GLU A 192 7.51 -5.11 -12.75
N GLU A 193 6.20 -5.34 -12.62
CA GLU A 193 5.22 -4.26 -12.43
C GLU A 193 5.44 -3.57 -11.07
N ALA A 194 5.76 -4.33 -10.01
CA ALA A 194 6.08 -3.78 -8.70
C ALA A 194 7.30 -2.87 -8.75
N GLU A 195 8.39 -3.32 -9.40
CA GLU A 195 9.60 -2.51 -9.58
C GLU A 195 9.29 -1.21 -10.34
N GLN A 196 8.59 -1.31 -11.46
CA GLN A 196 8.27 -0.15 -12.28
C GLN A 196 7.42 0.85 -11.50
N PHE A 197 6.43 0.38 -10.74
CA PHE A 197 5.57 1.23 -9.93
C PHE A 197 6.34 1.93 -8.80
N LEU A 198 7.27 1.23 -8.12
CA LEU A 198 8.17 1.87 -7.14
C LEU A 198 9.07 2.92 -7.77
N ARG A 199 9.59 2.67 -8.98
CA ARG A 199 10.39 3.66 -9.72
C ARG A 199 9.57 4.88 -10.10
N GLU A 200 8.28 4.73 -10.42
CA GLU A 200 7.36 5.85 -10.62
C GLU A 200 7.18 6.65 -9.34
N GLY A 201 6.96 5.97 -8.21
CA GLY A 201 6.90 6.61 -6.89
C GLY A 201 8.17 7.38 -6.56
N LEU A 202 9.36 6.83 -6.86
CA LEU A 202 10.64 7.50 -6.63
C LEU A 202 10.86 8.73 -7.50
N ARG A 203 10.27 8.78 -8.71
CA ARG A 203 10.32 10.00 -9.55
C ARG A 203 9.52 11.13 -8.92
N ALA A 204 8.37 10.83 -8.31
CA ALA A 204 7.57 11.81 -7.57
C ALA A 204 8.19 12.13 -6.19
N ASN A 205 8.80 11.15 -5.55
CA ASN A 205 9.32 11.22 -4.18
C ASN A 205 10.82 10.85 -4.13
N PRO A 206 11.72 11.68 -4.70
CA PRO A 206 13.15 11.34 -4.86
C PRO A 206 13.93 11.24 -3.54
N ASN A 207 13.30 11.60 -2.41
CA ASN A 207 13.88 11.54 -1.08
C ASN A 207 13.27 10.47 -0.18
N SER A 208 12.26 9.72 -0.62
CA SER A 208 11.63 8.69 0.21
C SER A 208 12.60 7.55 0.50
N TYR A 209 12.79 7.26 1.80
CA TYR A 209 13.57 6.10 2.23
C TYR A 209 12.76 4.81 2.13
N GLU A 210 11.45 4.90 2.29
CA GLU A 210 10.48 3.80 2.23
C GLU A 210 10.44 3.18 0.83
N LEU A 211 10.42 4.01 -0.22
CA LEU A 211 10.45 3.51 -1.59
C LEU A 211 11.79 2.86 -1.96
N LEU A 212 12.89 3.41 -1.44
CA LEU A 212 14.21 2.79 -1.60
C LEU A 212 14.28 1.45 -0.85
N TYR A 213 13.69 1.39 0.34
CA TYR A 213 13.60 0.18 1.14
C TYR A 213 12.81 -0.92 0.44
N GLU A 214 11.60 -0.60 -0.04
CA GLU A 214 10.77 -1.55 -0.78
C GLU A 214 11.41 -2.00 -2.09
N LEU A 215 12.08 -1.09 -2.81
CA LEU A 215 12.83 -1.47 -4.00
C LEU A 215 13.99 -2.41 -3.66
N GLY A 216 14.67 -2.21 -2.53
CA GLY A 216 15.67 -3.14 -2.03
C GLY A 216 15.10 -4.53 -1.75
N ARG A 217 13.89 -4.62 -1.19
CA ARG A 217 13.18 -5.90 -1.00
C ARG A 217 12.87 -6.61 -2.32
N VAL A 218 12.51 -5.87 -3.38
CA VAL A 218 12.36 -6.45 -4.73
C VAL A 218 13.64 -7.15 -5.18
N TYR A 219 14.79 -6.49 -5.02
CA TYR A 219 16.07 -7.03 -5.46
C TYR A 219 16.55 -8.20 -4.60
N ALA A 220 16.40 -8.12 -3.27
CA ALA A 220 16.81 -9.18 -2.35
C ALA A 220 15.93 -10.42 -2.47
N GLU A 221 14.61 -10.25 -2.42
CA GLU A 221 13.67 -11.36 -2.20
C GLU A 221 13.17 -12.00 -3.51
N ASN A 222 13.15 -11.25 -4.62
CA ASN A 222 12.57 -11.74 -5.88
C ASN A 222 13.59 -11.87 -7.00
N LYS A 223 14.58 -10.97 -7.06
CA LYS A 223 15.61 -10.99 -8.11
C LYS A 223 16.89 -11.70 -7.69
N ASN A 224 17.02 -12.06 -6.41
CA ASN A 224 18.21 -12.66 -5.83
C ASN A 224 19.48 -11.85 -6.15
N ASP A 225 19.38 -10.52 -6.11
CA ASP A 225 20.48 -9.58 -6.35
C ASP A 225 20.81 -8.85 -5.04
N PRO A 226 21.63 -9.47 -4.19
CA PRO A 226 21.93 -8.92 -2.88
C PRO A 226 22.74 -7.62 -2.98
N ASP A 227 23.63 -7.49 -3.97
CA ASP A 227 24.46 -6.29 -4.07
C ASP A 227 23.64 -5.04 -4.41
N ARG A 228 22.63 -5.16 -5.29
CA ARG A 228 21.69 -4.05 -5.52
C ARG A 228 20.81 -3.78 -4.31
N ALA A 229 20.34 -4.83 -3.63
CA ALA A 229 19.54 -4.65 -2.42
C ALA A 229 20.30 -3.88 -1.33
N ARG A 230 21.55 -4.26 -1.06
CA ARG A 230 22.47 -3.54 -0.16
C ARG A 230 22.55 -2.07 -0.52
N ASN A 231 22.89 -1.75 -1.77
CA ASN A 231 23.06 -0.37 -2.21
C ASN A 231 21.79 0.48 -2.00
N LEU A 232 20.62 -0.10 -2.27
CA LEU A 232 19.32 0.54 -2.08
C LEU A 232 18.99 0.74 -0.59
N TRP A 233 19.22 -0.27 0.24
CA TRP A 233 18.98 -0.19 1.68
C TRP A 233 19.94 0.74 2.40
N GLU A 234 21.21 0.80 2.02
CA GLU A 234 22.14 1.81 2.52
C GLU A 234 21.71 3.23 2.11
N ALA A 235 21.21 3.39 0.88
CA ALA A 235 20.64 4.65 0.44
C ALA A 235 19.40 5.01 1.27
N ALA A 236 18.50 4.05 1.51
CA ALA A 236 17.35 4.22 2.38
C ALA A 236 17.77 4.64 3.79
N LEU A 237 18.76 3.96 4.40
CA LEU A 237 19.30 4.28 5.72
C LEU A 237 19.83 5.72 5.79
N ARG A 238 20.61 6.16 4.80
CA ARG A 238 21.12 7.54 4.72
C ARG A 238 19.98 8.56 4.61
N ARG A 239 18.94 8.25 3.82
CA ARG A 239 17.77 9.13 3.66
C ARG A 239 16.93 9.19 4.93
N TRP A 240 16.73 8.06 5.61
CA TRP A 240 16.09 7.97 6.91
C TRP A 240 16.86 8.82 7.94
N GLN A 241 18.18 8.68 8.02
CA GLN A 241 19.00 9.44 8.99
C GLN A 241 18.83 10.95 8.80
N LYS A 242 18.85 11.41 7.55
CA LYS A 242 18.68 12.83 7.22
C LYS A 242 17.28 13.37 7.59
N GLN A 243 16.25 12.53 7.53
CA GLN A 243 14.85 12.96 7.71
C GLN A 243 14.36 12.77 9.15
N GLU A 244 14.74 11.66 9.79
CA GLU A 244 14.16 11.20 11.05
C GLU A 244 15.05 11.48 12.26
N SER A 245 16.39 11.49 12.11
CA SER A 245 17.27 11.47 13.29
C SER A 245 17.21 12.73 14.16
N ALA A 246 16.74 13.85 13.59
CA ALA A 246 16.55 15.11 14.30
C ALA A 246 15.11 15.30 14.84
N LYS A 247 14.17 14.40 14.51
CA LYS A 247 12.79 14.51 14.95
C LYS A 247 12.65 14.11 16.43
N PRO A 248 11.73 14.72 17.20
CA PRO A 248 11.46 14.30 18.58
C PRO A 248 11.00 12.85 18.68
N GLU A 249 10.19 12.41 17.71
CA GLU A 249 9.67 11.06 17.60
C GLU A 249 10.06 10.50 16.22
N PRO A 250 11.24 9.87 16.09
CA PRO A 250 11.70 9.31 14.84
C PRO A 250 10.96 8.01 14.50
N ASP A 251 10.80 7.71 13.22
CA ASP A 251 10.28 6.42 12.74
C ASP A 251 11.25 5.26 13.07
N LYS A 252 11.07 4.66 14.25
CA LYS A 252 11.87 3.51 14.72
C LYS A 252 11.57 2.25 13.91
N PHE A 253 10.35 2.09 13.41
CA PHE A 253 9.90 0.90 12.70
C PHE A 253 10.70 0.71 11.41
N SER A 254 10.71 1.72 10.54
CA SER A 254 11.47 1.65 9.28
C SER A 254 12.97 1.53 9.52
N PHE A 255 13.51 2.14 10.58
CA PHE A 255 14.93 2.00 10.91
C PHE A 255 15.29 0.54 11.24
N VAL A 256 14.47 -0.12 12.05
CA VAL A 256 14.64 -1.52 12.44
C VAL A 256 14.51 -2.43 11.22
N GLU A 257 13.52 -2.18 10.36
CA GLU A 257 13.34 -2.92 9.11
C GLU A 257 14.57 -2.81 8.19
N ILE A 258 15.05 -1.59 7.92
CA ILE A 258 16.22 -1.36 7.06
C ILE A 258 17.47 -2.03 7.63
N THR A 259 17.75 -1.83 8.93
CA THR A 259 18.98 -2.32 9.56
C THR A 259 18.99 -3.83 9.78
N SER A 260 17.83 -4.44 10.08
CA SER A 260 17.73 -5.90 10.20
C SER A 260 17.92 -6.60 8.86
N HIS A 261 17.37 -6.04 7.77
CA HIS A 261 17.58 -6.57 6.42
C HIS A 261 19.02 -6.41 5.94
N LEU A 262 19.66 -5.26 6.22
CA LEU A 262 21.09 -5.06 5.98
C LEU A 262 21.96 -6.03 6.79
N ALA A 263 21.68 -6.23 8.07
CA ALA A 263 22.41 -7.20 8.88
C ALA A 263 22.30 -8.62 8.30
N LYS A 264 21.08 -9.02 7.92
CA LYS A 264 20.80 -10.35 7.36
C LYS A 264 21.53 -10.62 6.05
N ILE A 265 21.53 -9.66 5.13
CA ILE A 265 22.21 -9.82 3.84
C ILE A 265 23.74 -9.86 4.01
N GLU A 266 24.31 -9.04 4.90
CA GLU A 266 25.74 -9.11 5.19
C GLU A 266 26.14 -10.44 5.83
N GLU A 267 25.32 -10.96 6.76
CA GLU A 267 25.54 -12.28 7.34
C GLU A 267 25.51 -13.38 6.27
N GLN A 268 24.54 -13.34 5.35
CA GLN A 268 24.44 -14.29 4.24
C GLN A 268 25.65 -14.24 3.30
N GLN A 269 26.20 -13.04 3.06
CA GLN A 269 27.43 -12.85 2.29
C GLN A 269 28.71 -13.09 3.11
N ARG A 270 28.60 -13.51 4.38
CA ARG A 270 29.71 -13.74 5.31
C ARG A 270 30.54 -12.49 5.64
N ASN A 271 29.98 -11.31 5.40
CA ASN A 271 30.55 -10.03 5.81
C ASN A 271 30.21 -9.76 7.29
N TYR A 272 30.70 -10.64 8.17
CA TYR A 272 30.28 -10.66 9.58
C TYR A 272 30.60 -9.37 10.33
N SER A 273 31.66 -8.64 9.95
CA SER A 273 31.98 -7.32 10.51
C SER A 273 30.86 -6.30 10.26
N GLN A 274 30.42 -6.16 9.01
CA GLN A 274 29.38 -5.22 8.62
C GLN A 274 28.02 -5.68 9.14
N ALA A 275 27.76 -6.98 9.14
CA ALA A 275 26.55 -7.54 9.75
C ALA A 275 26.42 -7.17 11.23
N LEU A 276 27.51 -7.25 12.00
CA LEU A 276 27.54 -6.83 13.41
C LEU A 276 27.27 -5.33 13.58
N GLU A 277 27.83 -4.48 12.72
CA GLU A 277 27.55 -3.03 12.76
C GLU A 277 26.05 -2.75 12.57
N TYR A 278 25.43 -3.37 11.57
CA TYR A 278 24.00 -3.22 11.34
C TYR A 278 23.13 -3.85 12.45
N MET A 279 23.56 -4.97 13.05
CA MET A 279 22.86 -5.54 14.20
C MET A 279 22.91 -4.63 15.43
N GLU A 280 24.03 -3.97 15.69
CA GLU A 280 24.12 -3.00 16.79
C GLU A 280 23.22 -1.78 16.55
N MET A 281 23.13 -1.31 15.31
CA MET A 281 22.16 -0.29 14.93
C MET A 281 20.72 -0.79 15.17
N TRP A 282 20.37 -1.98 14.67
CA TRP A 282 19.06 -2.59 14.88
C TRP A 282 18.72 -2.69 16.37
N LYS A 283 19.63 -3.19 17.21
CA LYS A 283 19.45 -3.31 18.66
C LYS A 283 19.08 -1.99 19.33
N ALA A 284 19.69 -0.88 18.90
CA ALA A 284 19.50 0.43 19.51
C ALA A 284 18.06 0.97 19.42
N ARG A 285 17.27 0.51 18.44
CA ARG A 285 15.88 0.97 18.22
C ARG A 285 14.85 -0.18 18.22
N SER A 286 15.29 -1.40 18.49
CA SER A 286 14.41 -2.58 18.53
C SER A 286 13.46 -2.54 19.74
N PRO A 287 12.19 -2.97 19.58
CA PRO A 287 11.30 -3.27 20.70
C PRO A 287 11.80 -4.42 21.59
N SER A 288 12.68 -5.29 21.07
CA SER A 288 13.22 -6.46 21.76
C SER A 288 14.76 -6.52 21.71
N PRO A 289 15.49 -5.57 22.33
CA PRO A 289 16.96 -5.51 22.24
C PRO A 289 17.68 -6.77 22.73
N ALA A 290 17.12 -7.44 23.75
CA ALA A 290 17.69 -8.69 24.29
C ALA A 290 17.66 -9.84 23.28
N ALA A 291 16.67 -9.88 22.38
CA ALA A 291 16.60 -10.89 21.32
C ALA A 291 17.68 -10.63 20.26
N VAL A 292 17.88 -9.36 19.89
CA VAL A 292 18.94 -8.95 18.95
C VAL A 292 20.32 -9.22 19.53
N GLN A 293 20.50 -8.97 20.84
CA GLN A 293 21.77 -9.23 21.55
C GLN A 293 22.20 -10.70 21.45
N LYS A 294 21.26 -11.64 21.58
CA LYS A 294 21.57 -13.08 21.39
C LYS A 294 22.06 -13.39 19.97
N GLN A 295 21.50 -12.71 18.96
CA GLN A 295 21.94 -12.89 17.57
C GLN A 295 23.34 -12.31 17.34
N ILE A 296 23.64 -11.17 17.95
CA ILE A 296 24.98 -10.54 17.93
C ILE A 296 26.02 -11.49 18.52
N GLU A 297 25.74 -12.10 19.68
CA GLU A 297 26.64 -13.07 20.32
C GLU A 297 26.92 -14.27 19.42
N ALA A 298 25.87 -14.86 18.84
CA ALA A 298 26.01 -15.98 17.90
C ALA A 298 26.84 -15.59 16.65
N LEU A 299 26.68 -14.37 16.15
CA LEU A 299 27.43 -13.86 15.01
C LEU A 299 28.91 -13.58 15.35
N GLN A 300 29.19 -13.10 16.56
CA GLN A 300 30.56 -12.93 17.07
C GLN A 300 31.30 -14.27 17.20
N GLU A 301 30.61 -15.34 17.59
CA GLU A 301 31.19 -16.69 17.59
C GLU A 301 31.58 -17.15 16.19
N LYS A 302 30.71 -16.92 15.18
CA LYS A 302 31.02 -17.21 13.77
C LYS A 302 32.22 -16.42 13.25
N LEU A 303 32.38 -15.15 13.66
CA LEU A 303 33.54 -14.34 13.30
C LEU A 303 34.84 -14.86 13.94
N ARG A 304 34.76 -15.39 15.17
CA ARG A 304 35.92 -15.92 15.91
C ARG A 304 36.33 -17.32 15.48
N ALA A 305 35.45 -18.09 14.86
CA ALA A 305 35.75 -19.41 14.31
C ALA A 305 36.39 -19.25 12.89
N PRO A 306 37.71 -19.41 12.73
CA PRO A 306 38.32 -19.39 11.40
C PRO A 306 37.85 -20.62 10.64
N GLU A 307 37.43 -20.47 9.38
CA GLU A 307 37.02 -21.60 8.54
C GLU A 307 38.10 -22.70 8.51
N ALA A 308 37.70 -23.91 8.88
CA ALA A 308 38.41 -25.11 8.43
C ALA A 308 38.48 -25.06 6.90
N ALA A 309 39.70 -25.16 6.37
CA ALA A 309 40.02 -25.09 4.96
C ALA A 309 39.02 -25.84 4.07
N SER A 310 38.59 -25.20 2.98
CA SER A 310 38.00 -25.90 1.83
C SER A 310 38.86 -27.13 1.51
N PRO A 311 38.26 -28.33 1.31
CA PRO A 311 39.02 -29.45 0.78
C PRO A 311 39.55 -29.02 -0.58
N GLY A 312 40.88 -28.99 -0.68
CA GLY A 312 41.60 -28.51 -1.83
C GLY A 312 41.09 -29.16 -3.11
N LYS A 313 41.08 -28.38 -4.19
CA LYS A 313 41.06 -28.90 -5.56
C LYS A 313 42.07 -30.04 -5.65
N GLY A 314 41.56 -31.27 -5.68
CA GLY A 314 42.36 -32.45 -5.97
C GLY A 314 42.98 -32.26 -7.34
N SER A 315 44.31 -32.15 -7.35
CA SER A 315 45.14 -32.40 -8.51
C SER A 315 44.84 -33.80 -9.04
N GLY A 316 44.07 -33.89 -10.11
CA GLY A 316 43.90 -35.12 -10.89
C GLY A 316 44.70 -35.01 -12.18
N SER A 317 46.01 -35.23 -12.10
CA SER A 317 46.81 -35.61 -13.26
C SER A 317 46.71 -37.12 -13.43
N SER A 318 46.16 -37.57 -14.56
CA SER A 318 46.50 -38.82 -15.25
C SER A 318 45.99 -38.73 -16.68
#